data_AF-A0A2S7CBQ3-F1
#
_entry.id   AF-A0A2S7CBQ3-F1
#
_cell.length_a   1.000
_cell.length_b   1.000
_cell.length_c   1.000
_cell.angle_alpha   90.00
_cell.angle_beta   90.00
_cell.angle_gamma   90.00
#
_symmetry.space_group_name_H-M   'P 1'
#
loop_
_entity.id
_entity.type
_entity.pdbx_description
1 polymer ?
#
loop_
_entity_poly.entity_id
_entity_poly.type
_entity_poly.pdbx_seq_one_letter_code
_entity_poly.pdbx_strand_id
1 'polypeptide(L)'
;MSATPPNQSRAARYAFMLVLGVLIGLITTVMVARVLQARRDPVPDSLMHVLDYQLRALQPPSGAVCTPAQQLARLQSLRLLADELEPAFPQIGEDRRFGEHAQALRVALEQAQRSAPSGCAAFVPIKRQISEACEACHRDFR
;
A
#
# COMPACT_ATOMS: atom_id res chain seq x y z
N MET A 1 -21.46 6.72 -65.18
CA MET A 1 -21.89 6.97 -63.79
C MET A 1 -20.66 7.35 -62.99
N SER A 2 -20.41 8.65 -62.81
CA SER A 2 -19.24 9.15 -62.07
C SER A 2 -19.74 9.76 -60.77
N ALA A 3 -19.43 9.12 -59.64
CA ALA A 3 -19.84 9.61 -58.33
C ALA A 3 -19.01 10.86 -57.96
N THR A 4 -19.70 11.98 -57.72
CA THR A 4 -19.11 13.23 -57.23
C THR A 4 -18.52 13.00 -55.83
N PRO A 5 -17.25 13.38 -55.57
CA PRO A 5 -16.69 13.24 -54.24
C PRO A 5 -17.43 14.17 -53.26
N PRO A 6 -17.74 13.72 -52.03
CA PRO A 6 -18.43 14.56 -51.08
C PRO A 6 -17.58 15.80 -50.76
N ASN A 7 -18.19 16.98 -50.89
CA ASN A 7 -17.64 18.24 -50.39
C ASN A 7 -17.41 18.08 -48.88
N GLN A 8 -16.15 17.86 -48.49
CA GLN A 8 -15.78 17.87 -47.09
C GLN A 8 -15.91 19.30 -46.56
N SER A 9 -16.95 19.52 -45.75
CA SER A 9 -17.17 20.81 -45.11
C SER A 9 -15.97 21.19 -44.24
N ARG A 10 -15.54 22.44 -44.32
CA ARG A 10 -14.43 22.98 -43.50
C ARG A 10 -14.69 22.76 -42.01
N ALA A 11 -15.95 22.81 -41.58
CA ALA A 11 -16.38 22.52 -40.22
C ALA A 11 -16.05 21.08 -39.78
N ALA A 12 -16.27 20.09 -40.64
CA ALA A 12 -15.93 18.70 -40.34
C ALA A 12 -14.41 18.50 -40.15
N ARG A 13 -13.59 19.20 -40.94
CA ARG A 13 -12.12 19.17 -40.80
C ARG A 13 -11.65 19.79 -39.48
N TYR A 14 -12.22 20.94 -39.09
CA TYR A 14 -11.88 21.57 -37.81
C TYR A 14 -12.36 20.76 -36.61
N ALA A 15 -13.57 20.19 -36.67
CA ALA A 15 -14.06 19.30 -35.62
C ALA A 15 -13.17 18.06 -35.47
N PHE A 16 -12.75 17.45 -36.58
CA PHE A 16 -11.81 16.33 -36.56
C PHE A 16 -10.46 16.71 -35.95
N MET A 17 -9.87 17.85 -36.33
CA MET A 17 -8.62 18.33 -35.74
C MET A 17 -8.75 18.61 -34.24
N LEU A 18 -9.88 19.15 -33.79
CA LEU A 18 -10.14 19.39 -32.36
C LEU A 18 -10.19 18.07 -31.59
N VAL A 19 -10.96 17.09 -32.08
CA VAL A 19 -11.04 15.76 -31.46
C VAL A 19 -9.68 15.09 -31.45
N LEU A 20 -8.93 15.14 -32.55
CA LEU A 20 -7.59 14.57 -32.63
C LEU A 20 -6.63 15.25 -31.65
N GLY A 21 -6.67 16.58 -31.53
CA GLY A 21 -5.86 17.33 -30.58
C GLY A 21 -6.17 16.98 -29.13
N VAL A 22 -7.46 16.86 -28.77
CA VAL A 22 -7.88 16.42 -27.43
C VAL A 22 -7.40 14.98 -27.16
N LEU A 23 -7.52 14.10 -28.14
CA LEU A 23 -7.16 12.69 -28.00
C LEU A 23 -5.64 12.53 -27.81
N ILE A 24 -4.83 13.27 -28.60
CA ILE A 24 -3.38 13.34 -28.41
C ILE A 24 -3.04 13.91 -27.03
N GLY A 25 -3.66 15.04 -26.65
CA GLY A 25 -3.43 15.68 -25.36
C GLY A 25 -3.72 14.76 -24.17
N LEU A 26 -4.80 13.97 -24.25
CA LEU A 26 -5.15 12.97 -23.23
C LEU A 26 -4.08 11.88 -23.13
N ILE A 27 -3.65 11.32 -24.26
CA ILE A 27 -2.60 10.29 -24.31
C ILE A 27 -1.30 10.82 -23.71
N THR A 28 -0.86 12.01 -24.14
CA THR A 28 0.38 12.63 -23.63
C THR A 28 0.29 12.87 -22.13
N THR A 29 -0.83 13.39 -21.64
CA THR A 29 -1.04 13.65 -20.21
C THR A 29 -0.96 12.37 -19.38
N VAL A 30 -1.61 11.29 -19.82
CA VAL A 30 -1.56 9.99 -19.12
C VAL A 30 -0.14 9.42 -19.14
N MET A 31 0.57 9.48 -20.27
CA MET A 31 1.95 8.99 -20.35
C MET A 31 2.89 9.74 -19.41
N VAL A 32 2.81 11.08 -19.36
CA VAL A 32 3.60 11.89 -18.42
C VAL A 32 3.25 11.55 -16.98
N ALA A 33 1.97 11.43 -16.65
CA ALA A 33 1.53 11.05 -15.30
C ALA A 33 2.07 9.66 -14.91
N ARG A 34 2.05 8.68 -15.83
CA ARG A 34 2.61 7.34 -15.60
C ARG A 34 4.12 7.36 -15.38
N VAL A 35 4.87 8.16 -16.13
CA VAL A 35 6.32 8.32 -15.95
C VAL A 35 6.64 8.94 -14.59
N LEU A 36 5.89 9.96 -14.16
CA LEU A 36 6.06 10.57 -12.85
C LEU A 36 5.69 9.61 -11.72
N GLN A 37 4.64 8.80 -11.88
CA GLN A 37 4.27 7.74 -10.94
C GLN A 37 5.34 6.65 -10.86
N ALA A 38 5.93 6.24 -11.98
CA ALA A 38 6.99 5.23 -12.00
C ALA A 38 8.29 5.71 -11.33
N ARG A 39 8.50 7.04 -11.25
CA ARG A 39 9.60 7.63 -10.45
C ARG A 39 9.28 7.69 -8.95
N ARG A 40 8.01 7.60 -8.56
CA ARG A 40 7.62 7.41 -7.16
C ARG A 40 7.91 5.95 -6.84
N ASP A 41 8.76 5.70 -5.86
CA ASP A 41 8.94 4.33 -5.36
C ASP A 41 7.65 3.93 -4.61
N PRO A 42 6.84 2.98 -5.13
CA PRO A 42 5.60 2.58 -4.48
C PRO A 42 5.85 1.64 -3.31
N VAL A 43 7.08 1.15 -3.13
CA VAL A 43 7.42 0.11 -2.15
C VAL A 43 7.08 0.54 -0.72
N PRO A 44 7.54 1.68 -0.19
CA PRO A 44 7.23 2.08 1.20
C PRO A 44 5.73 2.19 1.49
N ASP A 45 4.96 2.80 0.57
CA ASP A 45 3.51 2.91 0.71
C ASP A 45 2.83 1.52 0.66
N SER A 46 3.26 0.67 -0.28
CA SER A 46 2.71 -0.67 -0.42
C SER A 46 3.01 -1.55 0.81
N LEU A 47 4.21 -1.44 1.39
CA LEU A 47 4.59 -2.15 2.60
C LEU A 47 3.69 -1.75 3.77
N MET A 48 3.47 -0.45 3.95
CA MET A 48 2.57 0.06 4.99
C MET A 48 1.12 -0.42 4.79
N HIS A 49 0.64 -0.47 3.54
CA HIS A 49 -0.68 -1.00 3.24
C HIS A 49 -0.82 -2.50 3.57
N VAL A 50 0.19 -3.32 3.27
CA VAL A 50 0.14 -4.75 3.58
C VAL A 50 0.24 -5.00 5.09
N LEU A 51 1.10 -4.27 5.80
CA LEU A 51 1.20 -4.32 7.26
C LEU A 51 -0.15 -3.99 7.92
N ASP A 52 -0.77 -2.88 7.51
CA ASP A 52 -2.08 -2.44 8.00
C ASP A 52 -3.20 -3.44 7.66
N TYR A 53 -3.18 -4.03 6.46
CA TYR A 53 -4.11 -5.11 6.09
C TYR A 53 -3.99 -6.32 7.03
N GLN A 54 -2.77 -6.80 7.31
CA GLN A 54 -2.55 -7.93 8.21
C GLN A 54 -2.92 -7.59 9.66
N LEU A 55 -2.58 -6.38 10.12
CA LEU A 55 -2.88 -5.90 11.47
C LEU A 55 -4.39 -5.79 11.71
N ARG A 56 -5.15 -5.26 10.74
CA ARG A 56 -6.62 -5.23 10.85
C ARG A 56 -7.19 -6.63 10.98
N ALA A 57 -6.67 -7.57 10.19
CA ALA A 57 -7.16 -8.93 10.12
C ALA A 57 -6.81 -9.81 11.34
N LEU A 58 -5.91 -9.35 12.23
CA LEU A 58 -5.62 -10.01 13.53
C LEU A 58 -6.84 -10.10 14.45
N GLN A 59 -7.82 -9.22 14.26
CA GLN A 59 -9.09 -9.28 14.96
C GLN A 59 -10.21 -9.21 13.93
N PRO A 60 -10.80 -10.35 13.57
CA PRO A 60 -11.85 -10.39 12.56
C PRO A 60 -13.11 -9.67 13.09
N PRO A 61 -13.96 -9.16 12.18
CA PRO A 61 -15.17 -8.45 12.57
C PRO A 61 -16.12 -9.34 13.38
N SER A 62 -16.96 -8.73 14.20
CA SER A 62 -17.97 -9.43 14.99
C SER A 62 -18.82 -10.34 14.11
N GLY A 63 -18.91 -11.62 14.49
CA GLY A 63 -19.64 -12.65 13.74
C GLY A 63 -18.81 -13.43 12.71
N ALA A 64 -17.58 -13.02 12.40
CA ALA A 64 -16.68 -13.81 11.58
C ALA A 64 -16.03 -14.95 12.39
N VAL A 65 -15.85 -16.10 11.75
CA VAL A 65 -15.14 -17.25 12.36
C VAL A 65 -13.67 -16.87 12.52
N CYS A 66 -13.17 -16.99 13.75
CA CYS A 66 -11.77 -16.84 14.03
C CYS A 66 -11.10 -18.21 14.21
N THR A 67 -9.96 -18.41 13.54
CA THR A 67 -9.14 -19.61 13.69
C THR A 67 -7.77 -19.24 14.25
N PRO A 68 -7.34 -19.78 15.41
CA PRO A 68 -6.06 -19.43 16.01
C PRO A 68 -4.86 -19.63 15.07
N ALA A 69 -4.87 -20.72 14.29
CA ALA A 69 -3.82 -20.99 13.30
C ALA A 69 -3.69 -19.89 12.23
N GLN A 70 -4.81 -19.35 11.73
CA GLN A 70 -4.78 -18.24 10.79
C GLN A 70 -4.25 -16.96 11.44
N GLN A 71 -4.60 -16.72 12.70
CA GLN A 71 -4.11 -15.53 13.41
C GLN A 71 -2.61 -15.62 13.71
N LEU A 72 -2.10 -16.81 14.04
CA LEU A 72 -0.65 -17.06 14.14
C LEU A 72 0.05 -16.82 12.80
N ALA A 73 -0.51 -17.31 11.68
CA ALA A 73 0.05 -17.06 10.36
C ALA A 73 0.09 -15.56 10.01
N ARG A 74 -0.89 -14.77 10.46
CA ARG A 74 -0.88 -13.30 10.31
C ARG A 74 0.22 -12.64 11.12
N LEU A 75 0.44 -13.07 12.38
CA LEU A 75 1.59 -12.59 13.17
C LEU A 75 2.93 -12.91 12.51
N GLN A 76 3.05 -14.09 11.88
CA GLN A 76 4.24 -14.45 11.12
C GLN A 76 4.44 -13.56 9.89
N SER A 77 3.36 -13.29 9.14
CA SER A 77 3.41 -12.36 8.02
C SER A 77 3.83 -10.95 8.44
N LEU A 78 3.28 -10.42 9.54
CA LEU A 78 3.68 -9.11 10.08
C LEU A 78 5.16 -9.09 10.45
N ARG A 79 5.67 -10.16 11.08
CA ARG A 79 7.09 -10.26 11.48
C ARG A 79 8.03 -10.23 10.29
N LEU A 80 7.68 -10.91 9.20
CA LEU A 80 8.46 -10.90 7.96
C LEU A 80 8.43 -9.51 7.29
N LEU A 81 7.25 -8.89 7.21
CA LEU A 81 7.11 -7.53 6.65
C LEU A 81 7.86 -6.48 7.49
N ALA A 82 8.00 -6.69 8.79
CA ALA A 82 8.75 -5.79 9.67
C ALA A 82 10.28 -5.83 9.45
N ASP A 83 10.83 -6.87 8.81
CA ASP A 83 12.25 -6.90 8.40
C ASP A 83 12.50 -6.01 7.17
N GLU A 84 11.45 -5.68 6.43
CA GLU A 84 11.55 -4.89 5.21
C GLU A 84 11.45 -3.37 5.48
N LEU A 85 11.28 -2.93 6.73
CA LEU A 85 11.06 -1.52 7.05
C LEU A 85 12.26 -0.63 6.68
N GLU A 86 13.46 -0.97 7.12
CA GLU A 86 14.66 -0.21 6.79
C GLU A 86 14.96 -0.20 5.27
N PRO A 87 14.98 -1.35 4.56
CA PRO A 87 15.28 -1.35 3.12
C PRO A 87 14.18 -0.73 2.26
N ALA A 88 12.90 -0.82 2.65
CA ALA A 88 11.79 -0.21 1.90
C ALA A 88 11.75 1.32 2.01
N PHE A 89 12.46 1.91 2.97
CA PHE A 89 12.45 3.35 3.23
C PHE A 89 13.85 3.95 3.03
N PRO A 90 14.40 4.00 1.80
CA PRO A 90 15.79 4.38 1.56
C PRO A 90 16.16 5.81 2.00
N GLN A 91 15.17 6.68 2.21
CA GLN A 91 15.38 8.07 2.65
C GLN A 91 15.56 8.20 4.16
N ILE A 92 15.04 7.25 4.95
CA ILE A 92 15.03 7.30 6.43
C ILE A 92 15.49 6.00 7.07
N GLY A 93 15.77 4.94 6.30
CA GLY A 93 16.11 3.61 6.79
C GLY A 93 17.43 3.55 7.56
N GLU A 94 18.35 4.48 7.30
CA GLU A 94 19.60 4.65 8.05
C GLU A 94 19.44 5.56 9.29
N ASP A 95 18.28 6.17 9.49
CA ASP A 95 18.01 6.98 10.69
C ASP A 95 17.93 6.07 11.93
N ARG A 96 18.74 6.40 12.94
CA ARG A 96 18.82 5.64 14.19
C ARG A 96 17.46 5.49 14.88
N ARG A 97 16.65 6.56 14.91
CA ARG A 97 15.33 6.56 15.54
C ARG A 97 14.36 5.69 14.74
N PHE A 98 14.45 5.72 13.41
CA PHE A 98 13.63 4.86 12.56
C PHE A 98 13.95 3.37 12.82
N GLY A 99 15.24 3.02 12.84
CA GLY A 99 15.68 1.66 13.18
C GLY A 99 15.29 1.22 14.59
N GLU A 100 15.31 2.12 15.58
CA GLU A 100 14.83 1.83 16.95
C GLU A 100 13.33 1.50 16.97
N HIS A 101 12.49 2.27 16.26
CA HIS A 101 11.05 1.99 16.16
C HIS A 101 10.76 0.70 15.38
N ALA A 102 11.46 0.46 14.27
CA ALA A 102 11.34 -0.77 13.49
C ALA A 102 11.72 -1.99 14.34
N GLN A 103 12.79 -1.88 15.14
CA GLN A 103 13.19 -2.92 16.07
C GLN A 103 12.16 -3.14 17.19
N ALA A 104 11.59 -2.08 17.75
CA ALA A 104 10.55 -2.18 18.77
C ALA A 104 9.32 -2.95 18.24
N LEU A 105 8.91 -2.71 17.00
CA LEU A 105 7.84 -3.46 16.34
C LEU A 105 8.21 -4.94 16.18
N ARG A 106 9.41 -5.26 15.70
CA ARG A 106 9.89 -6.66 15.57
C ARG A 106 9.88 -7.38 16.92
N VAL A 107 10.35 -6.72 17.99
CA VAL A 107 10.33 -7.27 19.35
C VAL A 107 8.91 -7.55 19.83
N ALA A 108 7.97 -6.62 19.62
CA ALA A 108 6.56 -6.84 19.99
C ALA A 108 5.94 -8.03 19.25
N LEU A 109 6.23 -8.16 17.95
CA LEU A 109 5.75 -9.28 17.13
C LEU A 109 6.34 -10.62 17.58
N GLU A 110 7.64 -10.66 17.90
CA GLU A 110 8.28 -11.87 18.41
C GLU A 110 7.74 -12.29 19.78
N GLN A 111 7.49 -11.33 20.67
CA GLN A 111 6.88 -11.61 21.97
C GLN A 111 5.47 -12.19 21.81
N ALA A 112 4.67 -11.61 20.91
CA ALA A 112 3.34 -12.12 20.60
C ALA A 112 3.38 -13.56 20.05
N GLN A 113 4.32 -13.87 19.15
CA GLN A 113 4.51 -15.24 18.65
C GLN A 113 4.93 -16.21 19.76
N ARG A 114 5.88 -15.79 20.62
CA ARG A 114 6.37 -16.59 21.74
C ARG A 114 5.31 -16.88 22.80
N SER A 115 4.31 -16.02 22.97
CA SER A 115 3.19 -16.25 23.89
C SER A 115 2.27 -17.42 23.49
N ALA A 116 2.42 -17.96 22.27
CA ALA A 116 1.65 -19.10 21.75
C ALA A 116 0.13 -19.00 22.03
N PRO A 117 -0.55 -17.91 21.59
CA PRO A 117 -1.96 -17.68 21.87
C PRO A 117 -2.83 -18.82 21.34
N SER A 118 -3.51 -19.51 22.25
CA SER A 118 -4.35 -20.68 21.94
C SER A 118 -5.79 -20.32 21.56
N GLY A 119 -6.22 -19.08 21.84
CA GLY A 119 -7.59 -18.63 21.64
C GLY A 119 -7.67 -17.25 20.99
N CYS A 120 -8.74 -17.02 20.23
CA CYS A 120 -8.95 -15.78 19.48
C CYS A 120 -9.05 -14.51 20.35
N ALA A 121 -9.52 -14.63 21.58
CA ALA A 121 -9.55 -13.52 22.53
C ALA A 121 -8.15 -13.00 22.90
N ALA A 122 -7.13 -13.88 22.87
CA ALA A 122 -5.76 -13.49 23.20
C ALA A 122 -5.13 -12.55 22.14
N PHE A 123 -5.69 -12.49 20.93
CA PHE A 123 -5.18 -11.60 19.87
C PHE A 123 -5.62 -10.15 20.04
N VAL A 124 -6.63 -9.86 20.87
CA VAL A 124 -7.08 -8.48 21.14
C VAL A 124 -5.99 -7.63 21.81
N PRO A 125 -5.41 -8.04 22.96
CA PRO A 125 -4.32 -7.29 23.58
C PRO A 125 -3.05 -7.28 22.72
N ILE A 126 -2.77 -8.36 21.98
CA ILE A 126 -1.63 -8.44 21.04
C ILE A 126 -1.77 -7.39 19.94
N LYS A 127 -2.95 -7.31 19.30
CA LYS A 127 -3.23 -6.32 18.26
C LYS A 127 -3.03 -4.91 18.79
N ARG A 128 -3.51 -4.61 20.01
CA ARG A 128 -3.33 -3.30 20.64
C ARG A 128 -1.84 -2.97 20.85
N GLN A 129 -1.05 -3.89 21.38
CA GLN A 129 0.39 -3.68 21.59
C GLN A 129 1.13 -3.41 20.27
N ILE A 130 0.79 -4.16 19.20
CA ILE A 130 1.36 -3.95 17.87
C ILE A 130 0.94 -2.59 17.29
N SER A 131 -0.34 -2.22 17.43
CA SER A 131 -0.84 -0.89 17.03
C SER A 131 -0.10 0.25 17.72
N GLU A 132 0.17 0.13 19.03
CA GLU A 132 0.92 1.12 19.80
C GLU A 132 2.36 1.28 19.26
N ALA A 133 3.02 0.19 18.86
CA ALA A 133 4.34 0.23 18.21
C ALA A 133 4.29 0.88 16.82
N CYS A 134 3.26 0.58 16.01
CA CYS A 134 3.06 1.24 14.72
C CYS A 134 2.84 2.76 14.89
N GLU A 135 2.02 3.17 15.85
CA GLU A 135 1.76 4.58 16.15
C GLU A 135 3.01 5.31 16.66
N ALA A 136 3.87 4.64 17.45
CA ALA A 136 5.12 5.22 17.91
C ALA A 136 6.04 5.61 16.76
N CYS A 137 6.19 4.73 15.76
CA CYS A 137 6.94 5.05 14.54
C CYS A 137 6.27 6.20 13.75
N HIS A 138 4.95 6.09 13.53
CA HIS A 138 4.23 7.09 12.73
C HIS A 138 4.22 8.49 13.35
N ARG A 139 4.24 8.63 14.68
CA ARG A 139 4.35 9.95 15.32
C ARG A 139 5.62 10.70 14.96
N ASP A 140 6.69 9.98 14.65
CA ASP A 140 8.00 10.57 14.36
C ASP A 140 8.26 10.74 12.85
N PHE A 141 7.63 9.93 12.00
CA PHE A 141 7.99 9.79 10.59
C PHE A 141 6.84 9.95 9.58
N ARG A 142 5.61 10.25 10.01
CA ARG A 142 4.45 10.48 9.15
C ARG A 142 3.85 11.86 9.32
#